data_AF-A0A934YFL0-F1
#
_entry.id   AF-A0A934YFL0-F1
#
_cell.length_a   1.000
_cell.length_b   1.000
_cell.length_c   1.000
_cell.angle_alpha   90.00
_cell.angle_beta   90.00
_cell.angle_gamma   90.00
#
_symmetry.space_group_name_H-M   'P 1'
#
loop_
_entity.id
_entity.type
_entity.pdbx_description
1 polymer ?
#
loop_
_entity_poly.entity_id
_entity_poly.type
_entity_poly.pdbx_seq_one_letter_code
_entity_poly.pdbx_strand_id
1 'polypeptide(L)'
;MLLLLVAVHVMANVVWIGAIASVGWLTRHAASLAEAEGRAVARAAYELLYLRAAVPAFVVSFLAGVGRLAADPKTYFTLHWFHGKLFFAFAVIGVHHVLGARAKKAAGGSMQGAESSAILTGALLVATFLVLVFAVLKGSLVT
;
A
#
# COMPACT_ATOMS: atom_id res chain seq x y z
N MET A 1 -25.15 -0.26 -6.75
CA MET A 1 -24.33 0.52 -5.80
C MET A 1 -23.15 -0.25 -5.23
N LEU A 2 -23.32 -1.46 -4.68
CA LEU A 2 -22.20 -2.24 -4.10
C LEU A 2 -21.11 -2.64 -5.11
N LEU A 3 -21.48 -2.99 -6.34
CA LEU A 3 -20.52 -3.34 -7.41
C LEU A 3 -19.64 -2.15 -7.82
N LEU A 4 -20.18 -0.92 -7.78
CA LEU A 4 -19.40 0.28 -8.05
C LEU A 4 -18.35 0.50 -6.96
N LEU A 5 -18.72 0.35 -5.67
CA LEU A 5 -17.76 0.41 -4.56
C LEU A 5 -16.67 -0.66 -4.69
N VAL A 6 -17.02 -1.86 -5.18
CA VAL A 6 -16.02 -2.90 -5.48
C VAL A 6 -15.06 -2.43 -6.57
N ALA A 7 -15.59 -1.95 -7.70
CA ALA A 7 -14.78 -1.50 -8.84
C ALA A 7 -13.84 -0.36 -8.45
N VAL A 8 -14.36 0.65 -7.73
CA VAL A 8 -13.57 1.78 -7.22
C VAL A 8 -12.50 1.30 -6.25
N HIS A 9 -12.84 0.43 -5.29
CA HIS A 9 -11.87 -0.12 -4.33
C HIS A 9 -10.75 -0.90 -5.01
N VAL A 10 -11.08 -1.75 -5.98
CA VAL A 10 -10.09 -2.55 -6.72
C VAL A 10 -9.19 -1.66 -7.57
N MET A 11 -9.75 -0.73 -8.35
CA MET A 11 -8.98 0.20 -9.16
C MET A 11 -8.04 1.05 -8.29
N ALA A 12 -8.55 1.58 -7.17
CA ALA A 12 -7.76 2.36 -6.24
C ALA A 12 -6.63 1.54 -5.60
N ASN A 13 -6.85 0.26 -5.28
CA ASN A 13 -5.79 -0.64 -4.81
C ASN A 13 -4.70 -0.85 -5.87
N VAL A 14 -5.05 -1.03 -7.16
CA VAL A 14 -4.03 -1.20 -8.22
C VAL A 14 -3.12 0.03 -8.28
N VAL A 15 -3.70 1.23 -8.31
CA VAL A 15 -2.93 2.48 -8.34
C VAL A 15 -2.12 2.66 -7.07
N TRP A 16 -2.73 2.43 -5.90
CA TRP A 16 -2.08 2.60 -4.60
C TRP A 16 -0.88 1.68 -4.43
N ILE A 17 -1.06 0.37 -4.64
CA ILE A 17 0.00 -0.64 -4.44
C ILE A 17 1.12 -0.43 -5.44
N GLY A 18 0.80 -0.16 -6.71
CA GLY A 18 1.81 0.15 -7.73
C GLY A 18 2.64 1.37 -7.33
N ALA A 19 1.99 2.48 -7.00
CA ALA A 19 2.66 3.72 -6.63
C ALA A 19 3.54 3.55 -5.39
N ILE A 20 3.05 2.93 -4.31
CA ILE A 20 3.83 2.79 -3.07
C ILE A 20 4.99 1.79 -3.23
N ALA A 21 4.84 0.74 -4.04
CA ALA A 21 5.95 -0.15 -4.37
C ALA A 21 7.04 0.61 -5.14
N SER A 22 6.66 1.42 -6.13
CA SER A 22 7.59 2.30 -6.84
C SER A 22 8.28 3.30 -5.92
N VAL A 23 7.59 3.87 -4.93
CA VAL A 23 8.20 4.72 -3.89
C VAL A 23 9.31 3.96 -3.18
N GLY A 24 9.05 2.73 -2.73
CA GLY A 24 10.03 1.94 -2.00
C GLY A 24 11.25 1.53 -2.83
N TRP A 25 11.04 1.14 -4.10
CA TRP A 25 12.13 0.83 -5.02
C TRP A 25 12.99 2.04 -5.35
N LEU A 26 12.37 3.17 -5.68
CA LEU A 26 13.08 4.41 -6.00
C LEU A 26 13.80 4.98 -4.77
N THR A 27 13.23 4.85 -3.58
CA THR A 27 13.89 5.26 -2.33
C THR A 27 15.13 4.41 -2.07
N ARG A 28 15.08 3.10 -2.33
CA ARG A 28 16.28 2.25 -2.28
C ARG A 28 17.30 2.65 -3.34
N HIS A 29 16.85 2.87 -4.57
CA HIS A 29 17.73 3.22 -5.68
C HIS A 29 18.43 4.57 -5.43
N ALA A 30 17.72 5.56 -4.91
CA ALA A 30 18.28 6.84 -4.49
C ALA A 30 19.48 6.70 -3.54
N ALA A 31 19.45 5.73 -2.63
CA ALA A 31 20.53 5.48 -1.67
C ALA A 31 21.81 4.91 -2.31
N SER A 32 21.73 4.35 -3.53
CA SER A 32 22.89 3.85 -4.28
C SER A 32 23.51 4.87 -5.23
N LEU A 33 22.91 6.06 -5.36
CA LEU A 33 23.37 7.10 -6.29
C LEU A 33 24.24 8.13 -5.58
N ALA A 34 24.94 8.95 -6.37
CA ALA A 34 25.61 10.14 -5.86
C ALA A 34 24.60 11.09 -5.19
N GLU A 35 25.04 11.88 -4.21
CA GLU A 35 24.14 12.63 -3.32
C GLU A 35 23.11 13.52 -4.05
N ALA A 36 23.55 14.27 -5.07
CA ALA A 36 22.68 15.16 -5.83
C ALA A 36 21.61 14.38 -6.63
N GLU A 37 22.02 13.30 -7.30
CA GLU A 37 21.12 12.45 -8.10
C GLU A 37 20.17 11.66 -7.21
N GLY A 38 20.68 11.05 -6.13
CA GLY A 38 19.88 10.33 -5.15
C GLY A 38 18.81 11.22 -4.53
N ARG A 39 19.15 12.46 -4.18
CA ARG A 39 18.20 13.44 -3.66
C ARG A 39 17.10 13.79 -4.68
N ALA A 40 17.44 13.92 -5.95
CA ALA A 40 16.47 14.17 -7.02
C ALA A 40 15.49 12.99 -7.18
N VAL A 41 16.00 11.75 -7.21
CA VAL A 41 15.18 10.53 -7.28
C VAL A 41 14.28 10.40 -6.04
N ALA A 42 14.82 10.66 -4.84
CA ALA A 42 14.05 10.60 -3.60
C ALA A 42 12.92 11.66 -3.56
N ARG A 43 13.17 12.87 -4.08
CA ARG A 43 12.13 13.90 -4.23
C ARG A 43 11.03 13.47 -5.19
N ALA A 44 11.38 12.90 -6.35
CA ALA A 44 10.40 12.38 -7.29
C ALA A 44 9.55 11.25 -6.65
N ALA A 45 10.19 10.32 -5.94
CA ALA A 45 9.50 9.26 -5.21
C ALA A 45 8.53 9.83 -4.16
N TYR A 46 8.93 10.84 -3.38
CA TYR A 46 8.07 11.42 -2.36
C TYR A 46 6.96 12.32 -2.94
N GLU A 47 7.32 13.29 -3.77
CA GLU A 47 6.39 14.34 -4.20
C GLU A 47 5.44 13.85 -5.30
N LEU A 48 5.94 13.09 -6.27
CA LEU A 48 5.13 12.63 -7.41
C LEU A 48 4.41 11.32 -7.09
N LEU A 49 5.11 10.34 -6.53
CA LEU A 49 4.52 9.02 -6.31
C LEU A 49 3.81 8.92 -4.96
N TYR A 50 4.44 9.31 -3.85
CA TYR A 50 3.81 9.17 -2.55
C TYR A 50 2.66 10.16 -2.36
N LEU A 51 2.92 11.47 -2.48
CA LEU A 51 1.91 12.50 -2.19
C LEU A 51 0.81 12.62 -3.26
N ARG A 52 1.17 12.51 -4.56
CA ARG A 52 0.21 12.75 -5.65
C ARG A 52 -0.45 11.49 -6.21
N ALA A 53 0.09 10.30 -5.96
CA ALA A 53 -0.51 9.05 -6.44
C ALA A 53 -0.91 8.10 -5.30
N ALA A 54 0.04 7.68 -4.46
CA ALA A 54 -0.18 6.65 -3.46
C ALA A 54 -1.16 7.09 -2.37
N VAL A 55 -1.01 8.30 -1.80
CA VAL A 55 -1.90 8.81 -0.74
C VAL A 55 -3.34 9.01 -1.25
N PRO A 56 -3.61 9.68 -2.38
CA PRO A 56 -4.97 9.80 -2.90
C PRO A 56 -5.61 8.45 -3.21
N ALA A 57 -4.86 7.54 -3.85
CA ALA A 57 -5.36 6.20 -4.17
C ALA A 57 -5.63 5.37 -2.90
N PHE A 58 -4.78 5.49 -1.88
CA PHE A 58 -5.02 4.91 -0.56
C PHE A 58 -6.33 5.42 0.04
N VAL A 59 -6.55 6.74 0.07
CA VAL A 59 -7.75 7.33 0.65
C VAL A 59 -9.00 6.84 -0.07
N VAL A 60 -9.00 6.84 -1.41
CA VAL A 60 -10.13 6.32 -2.21
C VAL A 60 -10.37 4.84 -1.92
N SER A 61 -9.30 4.03 -1.88
CA SER A 61 -9.41 2.60 -1.56
C SER A 61 -9.98 2.38 -0.16
N PHE A 62 -9.44 3.08 0.84
CA PHE A 62 -9.84 2.96 2.24
C PHE A 62 -11.31 3.32 2.42
N LEU A 63 -11.75 4.47 1.89
CA LEU A 63 -13.14 4.90 1.97
C LEU A 63 -14.09 3.92 1.27
N ALA A 64 -13.72 3.42 0.08
CA ALA A 64 -14.53 2.41 -0.62
C ALA A 64 -14.59 1.08 0.14
N GLY A 65 -13.48 0.67 0.78
CA GLY A 65 -13.41 -0.52 1.62
C GLY A 65 -14.28 -0.41 2.88
N VAL A 66 -14.18 0.72 3.59
CA VAL A 66 -15.02 1.04 4.76
C VAL A 66 -16.49 1.13 4.36
N GLY A 67 -16.82 1.78 3.24
CA GLY A 67 -18.18 1.86 2.73
C GLY A 67 -18.79 0.49 2.43
N ARG A 68 -18.00 -0.46 1.91
CA ARG A 68 -18.45 -1.85 1.73
C ARG A 68 -18.67 -2.58 3.04
N LEU A 69 -17.77 -2.41 4.01
CA LEU A 69 -17.90 -3.02 5.33
C LEU A 69 -19.13 -2.49 6.07
N ALA A 70 -19.37 -1.17 6.00
CA ALA A 70 -20.51 -0.51 6.65
C ALA A 70 -21.87 -0.94 6.08
N ALA A 71 -21.92 -1.43 4.84
CA ALA A 71 -23.17 -1.92 4.24
C ALA A 71 -23.70 -3.22 4.87
N ASP A 72 -22.82 -4.06 5.43
CA ASP A 72 -23.21 -5.28 6.14
C ASP A 72 -22.13 -5.73 7.15
N PRO A 73 -21.90 -4.97 8.23
CA PRO A 73 -20.79 -5.22 9.13
C PRO A 73 -20.93 -6.56 9.85
N LYS A 74 -22.16 -6.94 10.23
CA LYS A 74 -22.42 -8.19 10.97
C LYS A 74 -21.96 -9.41 10.17
N THR A 75 -22.28 -9.47 8.87
CA THR A 75 -21.85 -10.58 8.02
C THR A 75 -20.34 -10.58 7.82
N TYR A 76 -19.69 -9.44 7.57
CA TYR A 76 -18.24 -9.44 7.36
C TYR A 76 -17.47 -9.90 8.60
N PHE A 77 -17.89 -9.52 9.81
CA PHE A 77 -17.17 -9.89 11.03
C PHE A 77 -17.39 -11.35 11.48
N THR A 78 -18.36 -12.08 10.91
CA THR A 78 -18.51 -13.52 11.16
C THR A 78 -17.66 -14.39 10.23
N LEU A 79 -17.11 -13.82 9.15
CA LEU A 79 -16.36 -14.56 8.14
C LEU A 79 -14.87 -14.66 8.50
N HIS A 80 -14.35 -15.88 8.72
CA HIS A 80 -12.94 -16.10 9.09
C HIS A 80 -11.93 -15.54 8.07
N TRP A 81 -12.21 -15.69 6.78
CA TRP A 81 -11.36 -15.13 5.71
C TRP A 81 -11.26 -13.60 5.77
N PHE A 82 -12.27 -12.92 6.32
CA PHE A 82 -12.30 -11.47 6.40
C PHE A 82 -11.32 -10.96 7.47
N HIS A 83 -11.20 -11.65 8.61
CA HIS A 83 -10.21 -11.32 9.64
C HIS A 83 -8.78 -11.44 9.12
N GLY A 84 -8.47 -12.53 8.41
CA GLY A 84 -7.17 -12.72 7.74
C GLY A 84 -6.89 -11.62 6.72
N LYS A 85 -7.86 -11.31 5.85
CA LYS A 85 -7.77 -10.20 4.89
C LYS A 85 -7.48 -8.87 5.60
N LEU A 86 -8.20 -8.57 6.68
CA LEU A 86 -8.12 -7.30 7.39
C LEU A 86 -6.76 -7.13 8.08
N PHE A 87 -6.23 -8.21 8.68
CA PHE A 87 -4.88 -8.23 9.24
C PHE A 87 -3.82 -7.81 8.22
N PHE A 88 -3.81 -8.45 7.05
CA PHE A 88 -2.84 -8.11 6.00
C PHE A 88 -3.10 -6.73 5.38
N ALA A 89 -4.35 -6.29 5.28
CA ALA A 89 -4.67 -4.93 4.83
C ALA A 89 -4.08 -3.88 5.79
N PHE A 90 -4.20 -4.06 7.11
CA PHE A 90 -3.57 -3.17 8.08
C PHE A 90 -2.05 -3.23 8.04
N ALA A 91 -1.46 -4.41 7.80
CA ALA A 91 -0.01 -4.52 7.59
C ALA A 91 0.45 -3.69 6.38
N VAL A 92 -0.26 -3.76 5.25
CA VAL A 92 0.01 -2.94 4.05
C VAL A 92 -0.10 -1.45 4.36
N ILE A 93 -1.14 -1.02 5.10
CA ILE A 93 -1.31 0.37 5.52
C ILE A 93 -0.14 0.83 6.39
N GLY A 94 0.30 0.01 7.34
CA GLY A 94 1.45 0.31 8.18
C GLY A 94 2.72 0.50 7.35
N VAL A 95 3.02 -0.44 6.45
CA VAL A 95 4.20 -0.37 5.57
C VAL A 95 4.13 0.83 4.62
N HIS A 96 2.94 1.19 4.11
CA HIS A 96 2.74 2.38 3.29
C HIS A 96 3.22 3.67 4.00
N HIS A 97 2.87 3.85 5.28
CA HIS A 97 3.30 5.02 6.04
C HIS A 97 4.80 5.00 6.34
N VAL A 98 5.37 3.83 6.62
CA VAL A 98 6.83 3.69 6.84
C VAL A 98 7.61 4.03 5.57
N LEU A 99 7.19 3.52 4.41
CA LEU A 99 7.80 3.86 3.12
C LEU A 99 7.67 5.35 2.80
N GLY A 100 6.50 5.94 3.04
CA GLY A 100 6.30 7.39 2.90
C GLY A 100 7.22 8.22 3.79
N ALA A 101 7.37 7.83 5.06
CA ALA A 101 8.26 8.51 5.99
C ALA A 101 9.74 8.41 5.58
N ARG A 102 10.17 7.26 5.05
CA ARG A 102 11.53 7.08 4.51
C ARG A 102 11.77 7.91 3.26
N ALA A 103 10.82 7.91 2.32
CA ALA A 103 10.89 8.75 1.12
C ALA A 103 10.96 10.24 1.48
N LYS A 104 10.17 10.69 2.46
CA LYS A 104 10.23 12.07 2.99
C LYS A 104 11.61 12.42 3.55
N LYS A 105 12.19 11.55 4.37
CA LYS A 105 13.54 11.76 4.94
C LYS A 105 14.62 11.80 3.84
N ALA A 106 14.52 10.88 2.87
CA ALA A 106 15.42 10.82 1.74
C ALA A 106 15.33 12.09 0.87
N ALA A 107 14.13 12.59 0.59
CA ALA A 107 13.93 13.85 -0.12
C ALA A 107 14.54 15.07 0.60
N GLY A 108 14.61 15.00 1.94
CA GLY A 108 15.28 15.98 2.81
C GLY A 108 16.81 15.84 2.88
N GLY A 109 17.41 14.82 2.26
CA GLY A 109 18.86 14.57 2.24
C GLY A 109 19.35 13.51 3.22
N SER A 110 18.46 12.87 3.99
CA SER A 110 18.83 11.78 4.89
C SER A 110 18.49 10.43 4.28
N MET A 111 19.50 9.68 3.82
CA MET A 111 19.34 8.32 3.29
C MET A 111 19.27 7.23 4.37
N GLN A 112 19.22 7.60 5.64
CA GLN A 112 19.15 6.63 6.74
C GLN A 112 17.90 5.74 6.62
N GLY A 113 18.11 4.42 6.53
CA GLY A 113 17.05 3.43 6.39
C GLY A 113 16.45 3.33 4.98
N ALA A 114 16.92 4.12 4.02
CA ALA A 114 16.52 4.02 2.62
C ALA A 114 16.92 2.66 2.02
N GLU A 115 18.06 2.11 2.46
CA GLU A 115 18.54 0.79 2.07
C GLU A 115 17.57 -0.35 2.36
N SER A 116 16.87 -0.32 3.49
CA SER A 116 15.90 -1.37 3.85
C SER A 116 14.54 -1.17 3.19
N SER A 117 14.37 -0.16 2.31
CA SER A 117 13.09 0.11 1.63
C SER A 117 12.73 -1.01 0.65
N ALA A 118 13.72 -1.72 0.10
CA ALA A 118 13.51 -2.92 -0.70
C ALA A 118 12.81 -4.03 0.08
N ILE A 119 13.27 -4.31 1.32
CA ILE A 119 12.68 -5.33 2.19
C ILE A 119 11.24 -4.98 2.55
N LEU A 120 11.00 -3.71 2.92
CA LEU A 120 9.65 -3.24 3.20
C LEU A 120 8.74 -3.34 1.97
N THR A 121 9.27 -3.03 0.78
CA THR A 121 8.50 -3.16 -0.46
C THR A 121 8.14 -4.62 -0.74
N GLY A 122 9.09 -5.54 -0.56
CA GLY A 122 8.82 -6.99 -0.64
C GLY A 122 7.75 -7.43 0.35
N ALA A 123 7.86 -7.02 1.61
CA ALA A 123 6.85 -7.31 2.64
C ALA A 123 5.46 -6.73 2.29
N LEU A 124 5.41 -5.52 1.73
CA LEU A 124 4.18 -4.90 1.25
C LEU A 124 3.54 -5.72 0.12
N LEU A 125 4.33 -6.17 -0.86
CA LEU A 125 3.83 -6.97 -1.97
C LEU A 125 3.35 -8.35 -1.52
N VAL A 126 4.07 -9.01 -0.60
CA VAL A 126 3.64 -10.28 0.00
C VAL A 126 2.35 -10.10 0.79
N ALA A 127 2.25 -9.08 1.64
CA ALA A 127 1.03 -8.80 2.39
C ALA A 127 -0.14 -8.48 1.45
N THR A 128 0.08 -7.72 0.39
CA THR A 128 -0.93 -7.45 -0.64
C THR A 128 -1.37 -8.73 -1.34
N PHE A 129 -0.44 -9.60 -1.70
CA PHE A 129 -0.76 -10.91 -2.28
C PHE A 129 -1.63 -11.74 -1.34
N LEU A 130 -1.32 -11.76 -0.04
CA LEU A 130 -2.14 -12.46 0.95
C LEU A 130 -3.54 -11.86 1.08
N VAL A 131 -3.70 -10.52 1.02
CA VAL A 131 -5.03 -9.87 0.91
C VAL A 131 -5.80 -10.40 -0.29
N LEU A 132 -5.15 -10.54 -1.45
CA LEU A 132 -5.77 -11.08 -2.66
C LEU A 132 -6.15 -12.55 -2.51
N VAL A 133 -5.29 -13.38 -1.91
CA VAL A 133 -5.58 -14.79 -1.62
C VAL A 133 -6.84 -14.93 -0.78
N PHE A 134 -6.94 -14.19 0.34
CA PHE A 134 -8.15 -14.21 1.17
C PHE A 134 -9.38 -13.68 0.43
N ALA A 135 -9.23 -12.67 -0.43
CA ALA A 135 -10.35 -12.09 -1.17
C ALA A 135 -10.86 -13.02 -2.30
N VAL A 136 -9.97 -13.71 -3.00
CA VAL A 136 -10.27 -14.57 -4.16
C VAL A 136 -10.71 -15.95 -3.70
N LEU A 137 -9.96 -16.56 -2.77
CA LEU A 137 -10.24 -17.91 -2.27
C LEU A 137 -11.27 -17.93 -1.13
N LYS A 138 -11.99 -16.82 -0.92
CA LYS A 138 -13.01 -16.70 0.14
C LYS A 138 -14.04 -17.85 0.17
N GLY A 139 -14.35 -18.48 -0.98
CA GLY A 139 -15.28 -19.61 -1.04
C GLY A 139 -14.67 -20.95 -0.60
N SER A 140 -13.35 -21.09 -0.73
CA SER A 140 -12.59 -22.28 -0.34
C SER A 140 -12.06 -22.20 1.10
N LEU A 141 -12.12 -21.02 1.72
CA LEU A 141 -11.67 -20.75 3.10
C LEU A 141 -12.83 -20.77 4.12
N VAL A 142 -14.01 -21.22 3.68
CA VAL A 142 -15.26 -21.30 4.47
C VAL A 142 -15.71 -22.75 4.68
N THR A 143 -14.94 -23.73 4.21
CA THR A 143 -15.07 -25.14 4.62
C THR A 143 -14.57 -25.34 6.04
#